data_AF-A0A2T5MBA3-F1
#
_entry.id   AF-A0A2T5MBA3-F1
#
_cell.length_a   1.000
_cell.length_b   1.000
_cell.length_c   1.000
_cell.angle_alpha   90.00
_cell.angle_beta   90.00
_cell.angle_gamma   90.00
#
_symmetry.space_group_name_H-M   'P 1'
#
loop_
_entity.id
_entity.type
_entity.pdbx_description
1 polymer ?
#
loop_
_entity_poly.entity_id
_entity_poly.type
_entity_poly.pdbx_seq_one_letter_code
_entity_poly.pdbx_strand_id
1 'polypeptide(L)'
;MANNLHKNIDAYRTELEKCAGKKCESIFQKIADQYEDDLLEVENFPDEYFTFVLELLSNENFYSKKGLWNFLLVLGTEQGKLRVQHYQELAKCITNHYGRYLDEDLCLAVCDFIARNYSTTDAQSLFDKMALTENKKPEKLRGFVNDGLRILLAEDRRNRNKEIGSQSK
;
A
#
# COMPACT_ATOMS: atom_id res chain seq x y z
N MET A 1 -9.72 17.73 -18.13
CA MET A 1 -8.62 17.55 -17.14
C MET A 1 -7.94 16.18 -17.25
N ALA A 2 -8.60 15.12 -17.75
CA ALA A 2 -8.00 13.78 -17.90
C ALA A 2 -6.68 13.70 -18.70
N ASN A 3 -6.49 14.57 -19.70
CA ASN A 3 -5.29 14.55 -20.58
C ASN A 3 -3.96 14.91 -19.88
N ASN A 4 -4.00 15.49 -18.67
CA ASN A 4 -2.78 15.85 -17.93
C ASN A 4 -2.32 14.72 -17.00
N LEU A 5 -3.27 14.03 -16.38
CA LEU A 5 -3.03 12.93 -15.44
C LEU A 5 -2.28 11.76 -16.10
N HIS A 6 -2.68 11.37 -17.31
CA HIS A 6 -2.03 10.29 -18.07
C HIS A 6 -0.54 10.59 -18.35
N LYS A 7 -0.23 11.84 -18.70
CA LYS A 7 1.15 12.27 -18.99
C LYS A 7 2.05 12.20 -17.76
N ASN A 8 1.49 12.46 -16.58
CA ASN A 8 2.24 12.40 -15.31
C ASN A 8 2.63 10.97 -14.97
N ILE A 9 1.74 9.98 -15.15
CA ILE A 9 2.05 8.56 -14.89
C ILE A 9 3.23 8.08 -15.75
N ASP A 10 3.23 8.38 -17.05
CA ASP A 10 4.33 7.94 -17.92
C ASP A 10 5.67 8.59 -17.53
N ALA A 11 5.63 9.85 -17.08
CA ALA A 11 6.81 10.53 -16.53
C ALA A 11 7.28 9.88 -15.23
N TYR A 12 6.36 9.55 -14.31
CA TYR A 12 6.65 8.84 -13.06
C TYR A 12 7.29 7.49 -13.34
N ARG A 13 6.68 6.67 -14.21
CA ARG A 13 7.22 5.35 -14.60
C ARG A 13 8.64 5.50 -15.11
N THR A 14 8.87 6.44 -16.03
CA THR A 14 10.19 6.70 -16.60
C THR A 14 11.24 7.08 -15.55
N GLU A 15 10.88 7.91 -14.57
CA GLU A 15 11.80 8.34 -13.50
C GLU A 15 12.11 7.18 -12.53
N LEU A 16 11.10 6.40 -12.14
CA LEU A 16 11.25 5.24 -11.25
C LEU A 16 12.04 4.11 -11.91
N GLU A 17 11.85 3.87 -13.22
CA GLU A 17 12.61 2.87 -13.97
C GLU A 17 14.11 3.16 -13.95
N LYS A 18 14.48 4.44 -14.15
CA LYS A 18 15.88 4.90 -14.22
C LYS A 18 16.55 4.98 -12.86
N CYS A 19 15.81 4.96 -11.74
CA CYS A 19 16.43 5.07 -10.43
C CYS A 19 17.17 3.78 -10.03
N ALA A 20 18.38 3.98 -9.49
CA ALA A 20 19.22 2.91 -8.97
C ALA A 20 20.04 3.40 -7.77
N GLY A 21 20.42 2.47 -6.90
CA GLY A 21 21.27 2.76 -5.73
C GLY A 21 20.60 3.63 -4.67
N LYS A 22 21.42 4.29 -3.84
CA LYS A 22 20.98 4.99 -2.61
C LYS A 22 19.99 6.14 -2.83
N LYS A 23 19.95 6.72 -4.03
CA LYS A 23 19.05 7.85 -4.35
C LYS A 23 17.64 7.40 -4.78
N CYS A 24 17.45 6.11 -5.04
CA CYS A 24 16.19 5.58 -5.59
C CYS A 24 15.04 5.81 -4.60
N GLU A 25 15.26 5.62 -3.30
CA GLU A 25 14.25 5.87 -2.27
C GLU A 25 13.77 7.33 -2.25
N SER A 26 14.69 8.30 -2.33
CA SER A 26 14.32 9.73 -2.42
C SER A 26 13.56 10.07 -3.70
N ILE A 27 13.83 9.37 -4.80
CA ILE A 27 13.07 9.52 -6.05
C ILE A 27 11.66 8.95 -5.85
N PHE A 28 11.52 7.76 -5.26
CA PHE A 28 10.22 7.18 -4.93
C PHE A 28 9.39 8.11 -4.03
N GLN A 29 9.99 8.69 -2.98
CA GLN A 29 9.32 9.68 -2.13
C GLN A 29 8.81 10.87 -2.95
N LYS A 30 9.71 11.52 -3.71
CA LYS A 30 9.36 12.68 -4.53
C LYS A 30 8.21 12.38 -5.50
N ILE A 31 8.22 11.21 -6.13
CA ILE A 31 7.15 10.82 -7.04
C ILE A 31 5.86 10.48 -6.28
N ALA A 32 5.94 9.86 -5.11
CA ALA A 32 4.77 9.62 -4.28
C ALA A 32 4.13 10.93 -3.79
N ASP A 33 4.93 11.94 -3.44
CA ASP A 33 4.45 13.27 -3.06
C ASP A 33 3.71 13.94 -4.23
N GLN A 34 4.29 13.90 -5.43
CA GLN A 34 3.63 14.43 -6.64
C GLN A 34 2.37 13.66 -7.01
N TYR A 35 2.38 12.34 -6.82
CA TYR A 35 1.23 11.48 -7.02
C TYR A 35 0.11 11.81 -6.03
N GLU A 36 0.43 12.13 -4.78
CA GLU A 36 -0.53 12.61 -3.78
C GLU A 36 -1.11 13.98 -4.17
N ASP A 37 -0.26 14.93 -4.57
CA ASP A 37 -0.69 16.25 -5.06
C ASP A 37 -1.68 16.14 -6.22
N ASP A 38 -1.40 15.27 -7.20
CA ASP A 38 -2.30 15.03 -8.34
C ASP A 38 -3.65 14.45 -7.89
N LEU A 39 -3.68 13.67 -6.81
CA LEU A 39 -4.91 13.11 -6.26
C LEU A 39 -5.75 14.15 -5.50
N LEU A 40 -5.17 15.22 -4.96
CA LEU A 40 -5.92 16.29 -4.27
C LEU A 40 -6.90 17.00 -5.20
N GLU A 41 -6.62 17.05 -6.50
CA GLU A 41 -7.41 17.72 -7.53
C GLU A 41 -8.61 16.90 -8.02
N VAL A 42 -8.80 15.67 -7.52
CA VAL A 42 -9.86 14.76 -7.96
C VAL A 42 -10.70 14.23 -6.80
N GLU A 43 -12.00 14.12 -7.04
CA GLU A 43 -12.96 13.61 -6.04
C GLU A 43 -12.89 12.08 -5.90
N ASN A 44 -12.74 11.38 -7.02
CA ASN A 44 -12.68 9.92 -7.07
C ASN A 44 -11.30 9.46 -7.50
N PHE A 45 -10.85 8.32 -6.97
CA PHE A 45 -9.54 7.79 -7.29
C PHE A 45 -9.47 7.36 -8.77
N PRO A 46 -8.57 7.93 -9.59
CA PRO A 46 -8.49 7.62 -11.02
C PRO A 46 -7.98 6.19 -11.28
N ASP A 47 -8.62 5.46 -12.18
CA ASP A 47 -8.27 4.07 -12.49
C ASP A 47 -6.84 3.91 -13.02
N GLU A 48 -6.34 4.88 -13.79
CA GLU A 48 -4.97 4.87 -14.28
C GLU A 48 -3.96 4.99 -13.13
N TYR A 49 -4.23 5.87 -12.17
CA TYR A 49 -3.38 6.07 -10.97
C TYR A 49 -3.38 4.83 -10.11
N PHE A 50 -4.54 4.18 -9.99
CA PHE A 50 -4.68 2.94 -9.26
C PHE A 50 -3.92 1.79 -9.94
N THR A 51 -4.10 1.63 -11.25
CA THR A 51 -3.41 0.63 -12.07
C THR A 51 -1.89 0.81 -11.99
N PHE A 52 -1.41 2.05 -11.97
CA PHE A 52 0.01 2.34 -11.77
C PHE A 52 0.53 1.80 -10.44
N VAL A 53 -0.18 1.97 -9.32
CA VAL A 53 0.25 1.40 -8.03
C VAL A 53 0.25 -0.14 -8.08
N LEU A 54 -0.74 -0.76 -8.73
CA LEU A 54 -0.75 -2.21 -8.93
C LEU A 54 0.46 -2.69 -9.75
N GLU A 55 0.85 -1.95 -10.79
CA GLU A 55 2.06 -2.22 -11.58
C GLU A 55 3.31 -2.19 -10.68
N LEU A 56 3.46 -1.15 -9.86
CA LEU A 56 4.61 -1.03 -8.95
C LEU A 56 4.68 -2.19 -7.93
N LEU A 57 3.54 -2.61 -7.40
CA LEU A 57 3.44 -3.70 -6.42
C LEU A 57 3.60 -5.11 -7.03
N SER A 58 3.40 -5.27 -8.34
CA SER A 58 3.43 -6.58 -9.01
C SER A 58 4.68 -6.84 -9.86
N ASN A 59 5.43 -5.80 -10.22
CA ASN A 59 6.61 -5.89 -11.07
C ASN A 59 7.92 -5.83 -10.25
N GLU A 60 8.79 -6.83 -10.44
CA GLU A 60 10.05 -6.96 -9.70
C GLU A 60 10.98 -5.78 -9.90
N ASN A 61 10.94 -5.14 -11.07
CA ASN A 61 11.73 -3.95 -11.36
C ASN A 61 11.36 -2.75 -10.47
N PHE A 62 10.20 -2.80 -9.80
CA PHE A 62 9.73 -1.77 -8.87
C PHE A 62 9.72 -2.25 -7.42
N TYR A 63 9.08 -3.37 -7.09
CA TYR A 63 8.97 -3.81 -5.69
C TYR A 63 10.30 -4.25 -5.05
N SER A 64 11.35 -4.47 -5.85
CA SER A 64 12.70 -4.72 -5.33
C SER A 64 13.46 -3.43 -4.96
N LYS A 65 12.92 -2.26 -5.34
CA LYS A 65 13.52 -0.95 -5.07
C LYS A 65 12.98 -0.38 -3.76
N LYS A 66 13.86 0.31 -3.02
CA LYS A 66 13.51 1.02 -1.80
C LYS A 66 12.60 2.21 -2.10
N GLY A 67 11.64 2.47 -1.20
CA GLY A 67 10.77 3.64 -1.24
C GLY A 67 9.37 3.40 -1.84
N LEU A 68 9.11 2.21 -2.41
CA LEU A 68 7.77 1.87 -2.93
C LEU A 68 6.68 1.99 -1.84
N TRP A 69 7.03 1.72 -0.59
CA TRP A 69 6.12 1.83 0.55
C TRP A 69 5.44 3.21 0.67
N ASN A 70 6.04 4.28 0.15
CA ASN A 70 5.44 5.62 0.15
C ASN A 70 4.08 5.66 -0.57
N PHE A 71 3.93 4.91 -1.66
CA PHE A 71 2.65 4.85 -2.38
C PHE A 71 1.54 4.22 -1.54
N LEU A 72 1.86 3.28 -0.65
CA LEU A 72 0.87 2.70 0.27
C LEU A 72 0.42 3.70 1.34
N LEU A 73 1.30 4.60 1.76
CA LEU A 73 0.90 5.70 2.65
C LEU A 73 -0.08 6.64 1.97
N VAL A 74 0.21 7.04 0.72
CA VAL A 74 -0.70 7.89 -0.06
C VAL A 74 -2.06 7.20 -0.24
N LEU A 75 -2.09 5.92 -0.59
CA LEU A 75 -3.34 5.16 -0.67
C LEU A 75 -4.10 5.12 0.67
N GLY A 76 -3.39 5.07 1.80
CA GLY A 76 -3.99 5.05 3.13
C GLY A 76 -4.58 6.41 3.53
N THR A 77 -3.94 7.51 3.14
CA THR A 77 -4.46 8.87 3.31
C THR A 77 -5.68 9.10 2.43
N GLU A 78 -5.61 8.64 1.17
CA GLU A 78 -6.65 8.81 0.15
C GLU A 78 -7.70 7.68 0.13
N GLN A 79 -7.77 6.90 1.22
CA GLN A 79 -8.65 5.71 1.33
C GLN A 79 -10.13 6.02 1.06
N GLY A 80 -10.57 7.25 1.36
CA GLY A 80 -11.94 7.71 1.14
C GLY A 80 -12.33 7.85 -0.33
N LYS A 81 -11.34 7.94 -1.24
CA LYS A 81 -11.53 8.01 -2.69
C LYS A 81 -11.56 6.61 -3.34
N LEU A 82 -11.09 5.58 -2.64
CA LEU A 82 -11.00 4.22 -3.16
C LEU A 82 -12.36 3.51 -3.12
N ARG A 83 -12.66 2.78 -4.18
CA ARG A 83 -13.87 1.95 -4.30
C ARG A 83 -13.60 0.54 -3.77
N VAL A 84 -14.65 -0.19 -3.40
CA VAL A 84 -14.55 -1.59 -2.93
C VAL A 84 -13.74 -2.47 -3.89
N GLN A 85 -13.92 -2.29 -5.21
CA GLN A 85 -13.17 -3.03 -6.21
C GLN A 85 -11.65 -2.77 -6.13
N HIS A 86 -11.23 -1.53 -5.83
CA HIS A 86 -9.81 -1.21 -5.66
C HIS A 86 -9.20 -2.00 -4.48
N TYR A 87 -9.91 -2.11 -3.36
CA TYR A 87 -9.45 -2.93 -2.24
C TYR A 87 -9.34 -4.42 -2.61
N GLN A 88 -10.29 -4.95 -3.36
CA GLN A 88 -10.23 -6.35 -3.82
C GLN A 88 -9.02 -6.60 -4.74
N GLU A 89 -8.74 -5.68 -5.65
CA GLU A 89 -7.61 -5.77 -6.56
C GLU A 89 -6.26 -5.59 -5.85
N LEU A 90 -6.16 -4.64 -4.91
CA LEU A 90 -4.98 -4.48 -4.04
C LEU A 90 -4.72 -5.74 -3.22
N ALA A 91 -5.74 -6.28 -2.55
CA ALA A 91 -5.62 -7.49 -1.76
C ALA A 91 -5.12 -8.67 -2.59
N LYS A 92 -5.65 -8.84 -3.80
CA LYS A 92 -5.19 -9.87 -4.75
C LYS A 92 -3.75 -9.63 -5.19
N CYS A 93 -3.39 -8.39 -5.53
CA CYS A 93 -2.03 -8.04 -5.95
C CYS A 93 -1.03 -8.33 -4.82
N ILE A 94 -1.26 -7.76 -3.64
CA ILE A 94 -0.41 -7.95 -2.47
C ILE A 94 -0.24 -9.43 -2.14
N THR A 95 -1.33 -10.20 -2.02
CA THR A 95 -1.23 -11.62 -1.61
C THR A 95 -0.47 -12.47 -2.62
N ASN A 96 -0.55 -12.17 -3.92
CA ASN A 96 0.18 -12.88 -4.96
C ASN A 96 1.68 -12.58 -4.97
N HIS A 97 2.08 -11.37 -4.55
CA HIS A 97 3.45 -10.89 -4.68
C HIS A 97 4.20 -10.79 -3.34
N TYR A 98 3.49 -10.79 -2.20
CA TYR A 98 4.05 -10.55 -0.87
C TYR A 98 5.27 -11.42 -0.57
N GLY A 99 5.22 -12.72 -0.89
CA GLY A 99 6.34 -13.64 -0.69
C GLY A 99 7.66 -13.24 -1.38
N ARG A 100 7.62 -12.33 -2.36
CA ARG A 100 8.78 -11.79 -3.09
C ARG A 100 9.23 -10.41 -2.63
N TYR A 101 8.48 -9.74 -1.77
CA TYR A 101 8.91 -8.45 -1.22
C TYR A 101 10.10 -8.66 -0.29
N LEU A 102 11.23 -8.04 -0.60
CA LEU A 102 12.47 -8.16 0.17
C LEU A 102 12.88 -6.88 0.90
N ASP A 103 12.07 -5.83 0.76
CA ASP A 103 12.23 -4.55 1.45
C ASP A 103 11.42 -4.58 2.77
N GLU A 104 12.08 -4.25 3.88
CA GLU A 104 11.50 -4.29 5.23
C GLU A 104 10.36 -3.27 5.38
N ASP A 105 10.59 -2.05 4.89
CA ASP A 105 9.61 -0.96 4.96
C ASP A 105 8.39 -1.28 4.10
N LEU A 106 8.56 -1.84 2.90
CA LEU A 106 7.45 -2.35 2.09
C LEU A 106 6.66 -3.46 2.80
N CYS A 107 7.35 -4.43 3.42
CA CYS A 107 6.67 -5.51 4.13
C CYS A 107 5.81 -4.97 5.29
N LEU A 108 6.34 -4.02 6.06
CA LEU A 108 5.61 -3.38 7.16
C LEU A 108 4.47 -2.52 6.63
N ALA A 109 4.70 -1.68 5.62
CA ALA A 109 3.70 -0.78 5.06
C ALA A 109 2.51 -1.53 4.46
N VAL A 110 2.75 -2.66 3.79
CA VAL A 110 1.67 -3.55 3.32
C VAL A 110 0.83 -4.06 4.49
N CYS A 111 1.48 -4.49 5.57
CA CYS A 111 0.77 -5.04 6.73
C CYS A 111 -0.01 -3.95 7.48
N ASP A 112 0.58 -2.76 7.66
CA ASP A 112 -0.09 -1.61 8.27
C ASP A 112 -1.27 -1.13 7.41
N PHE A 113 -1.09 -1.04 6.09
CA PHE A 113 -2.17 -0.68 5.16
C PHE A 113 -3.34 -1.65 5.26
N ILE A 114 -3.09 -2.97 5.25
CA ILE A 114 -4.16 -3.97 5.40
C ILE A 114 -4.87 -3.82 6.75
N ALA A 115 -4.10 -3.69 7.84
CA ALA A 115 -4.64 -3.61 9.19
C ALA A 115 -5.56 -2.40 9.42
N ARG A 116 -5.30 -1.28 8.72
CA ARG A 116 -6.04 -0.02 8.90
C ARG A 116 -7.21 0.16 7.94
N ASN A 117 -7.15 -0.42 6.75
CA ASN A 117 -8.07 -0.10 5.66
C ASN A 117 -9.04 -1.23 5.29
N TYR A 118 -8.90 -2.42 5.89
CA TYR A 118 -9.80 -3.55 5.67
C TYR A 118 -10.61 -3.83 6.93
N SER A 119 -11.76 -4.48 6.75
CA SER A 119 -12.53 -5.00 7.89
C SER A 119 -11.67 -6.00 8.68
N THR A 120 -11.91 -6.15 9.98
CA THR A 120 -11.14 -7.09 10.82
C THR A 120 -11.13 -8.52 10.24
N THR A 121 -12.28 -8.97 9.74
CA THR A 121 -12.42 -10.30 9.11
C THR A 121 -11.61 -10.42 7.82
N ASP A 122 -11.68 -9.41 6.95
CA ASP A 122 -10.95 -9.44 5.68
C ASP A 122 -9.44 -9.32 5.91
N ALA A 123 -9.01 -8.42 6.80
CA ALA A 123 -7.61 -8.25 7.18
C ALA A 123 -7.03 -9.56 7.74
N GLN A 124 -7.74 -10.24 8.65
CA GLN A 124 -7.32 -11.53 9.18
C GLN A 124 -7.16 -12.58 8.06
N SER A 125 -8.15 -12.69 7.17
CA SER A 125 -8.09 -13.60 6.02
C SER A 125 -6.91 -13.33 5.09
N LEU A 126 -6.55 -12.05 4.89
CA LEU A 126 -5.37 -11.67 4.11
C LEU A 126 -4.07 -12.02 4.82
N PHE A 127 -3.98 -11.75 6.12
CA PHE A 127 -2.81 -12.11 6.92
C PHE A 127 -2.59 -13.62 6.96
N ASP A 128 -3.64 -14.43 7.10
CA ASP A 128 -3.55 -15.88 7.06
C ASP A 128 -2.95 -16.36 5.72
N LYS A 129 -3.38 -15.77 4.59
CA LYS A 129 -2.81 -16.07 3.25
C LYS A 129 -1.36 -15.63 3.14
N MET A 130 -1.01 -14.44 3.63
CA MET A 130 0.34 -13.89 3.57
C MET A 130 1.32 -14.71 4.42
N ALA A 131 0.90 -15.17 5.60
CA ALA A 131 1.69 -16.00 6.51
C ALA A 131 2.21 -17.28 5.82
N LEU A 132 1.40 -17.89 4.93
CA LEU A 132 1.80 -19.06 4.13
C LEU A 132 2.98 -18.81 3.19
N THR A 133 3.33 -17.55 2.94
CA THR A 133 4.42 -17.16 2.05
C THR A 133 5.63 -16.58 2.77
N GLU A 134 5.56 -16.29 4.07
CA GLU A 134 6.70 -15.74 4.83
C GLU A 134 7.87 -16.73 4.89
N ASN A 135 7.61 -18.04 4.90
CA ASN A 135 8.65 -19.05 4.87
C ASN A 135 9.53 -19.00 3.59
N LYS A 136 9.05 -18.38 2.51
CA LYS A 136 9.80 -18.16 1.26
C LYS A 136 10.78 -17.00 1.37
N LYS A 137 10.64 -16.14 2.39
CA LYS A 137 11.52 -14.99 2.64
C LYS A 137 12.72 -15.38 3.50
N PRO A 138 13.83 -14.61 3.43
CA PRO A 138 14.90 -14.64 4.42
C PRO A 138 14.37 -14.49 5.84
N GLU A 139 15.00 -15.15 6.82
CA GLU A 139 14.52 -15.18 8.21
C GLU A 139 14.30 -13.80 8.82
N LYS A 140 15.22 -12.86 8.56
CA LYS A 140 15.12 -11.46 9.02
C LYS A 140 13.90 -10.69 8.48
N LEU A 141 13.26 -11.19 7.41
CA LEU A 141 12.10 -10.58 6.75
C LEU A 141 10.80 -11.32 7.07
N ARG A 142 10.79 -12.17 8.09
CA ARG A 142 9.61 -12.90 8.56
C ARG A 142 9.03 -12.21 9.78
N GLY A 143 7.74 -12.43 10.04
CA GLY A 143 7.04 -11.91 11.21
C GLY A 143 6.35 -10.57 11.00
N PHE A 144 6.49 -9.93 9.83
CA PHE A 144 5.75 -8.69 9.52
C PHE A 144 4.24 -8.95 9.49
N VAL A 145 3.79 -10.15 9.14
CA VAL A 145 2.37 -10.52 9.27
C VAL A 145 1.91 -10.46 10.73
N ASN A 146 2.74 -10.90 11.68
CA ASN A 146 2.42 -10.78 13.10
C ASN A 146 2.35 -9.31 13.53
N ASP A 147 3.18 -8.45 12.94
CA ASP A 147 3.13 -7.00 13.18
C ASP A 147 1.82 -6.40 12.66
N GLY A 148 1.39 -6.80 11.46
CA GLY A 148 0.08 -6.47 10.91
C GLY A 148 -1.07 -6.88 11.84
N LEU A 149 -1.03 -8.10 12.37
CA LEU A 149 -2.03 -8.57 13.35
C LEU A 149 -2.02 -7.74 14.63
N ARG A 150 -0.85 -7.36 15.14
CA ARG A 150 -0.74 -6.48 16.33
C ARG A 150 -1.35 -5.10 16.06
N ILE A 151 -1.12 -4.53 14.89
CA ILE A 151 -1.70 -3.26 14.46
C ILE A 151 -3.22 -3.38 14.35
N LEU A 152 -3.72 -4.44 13.70
CA LEU A 152 -5.15 -4.70 13.53
C LEU A 152 -5.87 -4.74 14.89
N LEU A 153 -5.33 -5.50 15.85
CA LEU A 153 -5.89 -5.58 17.21
C LEU A 153 -5.85 -4.23 17.95
N ALA A 154 -4.90 -3.35 17.63
CA ALA A 154 -4.85 -2.01 18.20
C ALA A 154 -5.86 -1.06 17.54
N GLU A 155 -6.10 -1.15 16.24
CA GLU A 155 -7.13 -0.39 15.52
C GLU A 155 -8.54 -0.81 15.95
N ASP A 156 -8.80 -2.11 16.00
CA ASP A 156 -10.08 -2.69 16.42
C ASP A 156 -10.46 -2.26 17.86
N ARG A 157 -9.49 -2.21 18.78
CA ARG A 157 -9.67 -1.63 20.12
C ARG A 157 -10.00 -0.13 20.08
N ARG A 158 -9.31 0.64 19.23
CA ARG A 158 -9.56 2.08 19.10
C ARG A 158 -10.94 2.38 18.53
N ASN A 159 -11.39 1.62 17.54
CA ASN A 159 -12.69 1.82 16.91
C ASN A 159 -13.85 1.53 17.87
N ARG A 160 -13.78 0.43 18.64
CA ARG A 160 -14.75 0.16 19.72
C ARG A 160 -14.84 1.29 20.74
N ASN A 161 -13.70 1.84 21.16
CA ASN A 161 -13.69 2.93 22.14
C ASN A 161 -14.33 4.22 21.60
N LYS A 162 -14.20 4.50 20.29
CA LYS A 162 -14.86 5.64 19.64
C LYS A 162 -16.38 5.48 19.63
N GLU A 163 -16.87 4.27 19.35
CA GLU A 163 -18.32 3.96 19.30
C GLU A 163 -18.99 4.09 20.67
N ILE A 164 -18.31 3.66 21.75
CA ILE A 164 -18.83 3.80 23.12
C ILE A 164 -18.86 5.27 23.55
N GLY A 165 -17.84 6.05 23.16
CA GLY A 165 -17.75 7.48 23.47
C GLY A 165 -18.75 8.37 22.73
N SER A 166 -19.21 7.97 21.54
CA SER A 166 -20.22 8.70 20.75
C SER A 166 -21.67 8.40 21.15
N GLN A 167 -21.93 7.30 21.87
CA GLN A 167 -23.25 6.99 22.45
C GLN A 167 -23.50 7.64 23.82
N SER A 168 -22.49 8.31 24.38
CA SER A 168 -22.54 8.95 25.70
C SER A 168 -22.72 10.48 25.63
N LYS A 169 -23.11 11.03 24.47
CA LYS A 169 -23.41 12.45 24.24
C LYS A 169 -24.80 12.58 23.63
#